data_AF-A0A2N7VAU1-F1
#
_entry.id   AF-A0A2N7VAU1-F1
#
_cell.length_a   1.000
_cell.length_b   1.000
_cell.length_c   1.000
_cell.angle_alpha   90.00
_cell.angle_beta   90.00
_cell.angle_gamma   90.00
#
_symmetry.space_group_name_H-M   'P 1'
#
loop_
_entity.id
_entity.type
_entity.pdbx_description
1 polymer ?
#
loop_
_entity_poly.entity_id
_entity_poly.type
_entity_poly.pdbx_seq_one_letter_code
_entity_poly.pdbx_strand_id
1 'polypeptide(L)'
;MSSVMNNGLPRFATVLVVEDDECARSALESILTAEGHFVVGAANGAAALESLHVLTPDAVITDVQMPELDGIQLCRAIRASPLL
;
A
#
# COMPACT_ATOMS: atom_id res chain seq x y z
N MET A 1 21.94 29.84 19.26
CA MET A 1 22.13 28.76 18.27
C MET A 1 20.79 28.09 18.08
N SER A 2 20.07 28.46 17.04
CA SER A 2 18.72 27.98 16.75
C SER A 2 18.80 26.56 16.21
N SER A 3 18.34 25.59 16.99
CA SER A 3 18.10 24.23 16.53
C SER A 3 16.90 24.27 15.58
N VAL A 4 17.14 23.97 14.30
CA VAL A 4 16.08 23.82 13.29
C VAL A 4 15.29 22.58 13.66
N MET A 5 14.16 22.77 14.34
CA MET A 5 13.13 21.75 14.50
C MET A 5 12.54 21.51 13.10
N ASN A 6 12.94 20.41 12.46
CA ASN A 6 12.30 19.91 11.26
C ASN A 6 10.89 19.42 11.63
N ASN A 7 9.96 20.33 11.85
CA ASN A 7 8.55 20.05 12.07
C ASN A 7 7.87 19.86 10.71
N GLY A 8 8.21 18.76 10.02
CA GLY A 8 7.29 18.23 9.02
C GLY A 8 6.06 17.72 9.77
N LEU A 9 4.89 18.31 9.53
CA LEU A 9 3.63 17.75 10.01
C LEU A 9 3.58 16.26 9.66
N PRO A 10 3.07 15.37 10.54
CA PRO A 10 2.92 13.97 10.21
C PRO A 10 2.15 13.84 8.89
N ARG A 11 2.79 13.25 7.88
CA ARG A 11 2.15 13.02 6.59
C ARG A 11 1.32 11.75 6.71
N PHE A 12 0.02 11.93 6.92
CA PHE A 12 -0.95 10.87 6.69
C PHE A 12 -0.85 10.48 5.22
N ALA A 13 -0.85 9.18 4.96
CA ALA A 13 -0.68 8.59 3.64
C ALA A 13 -1.81 7.61 3.41
N THR A 14 -2.26 7.49 2.17
CA THR A 14 -3.12 6.41 1.73
C THR A 14 -2.25 5.25 1.29
N VAL A 15 -2.34 4.12 1.99
CA VAL A 15 -1.52 2.93 1.74
C VAL A 15 -2.41 1.78 1.26
N LEU A 16 -2.06 1.19 0.12
CA LEU A 16 -2.66 -0.07 -0.34
C LEU A 16 -1.79 -1.24 0.13
N VAL A 17 -2.35 -2.13 0.95
CA VAL A 17 -1.70 -3.37 1.41
C VAL A 17 -2.24 -4.54 0.58
N VAL A 18 -1.34 -5.31 -0.04
CA VAL A 18 -1.66 -6.46 -0.88
C VAL A 18 -0.99 -7.70 -0.32
N GLU A 19 -1.78 -8.59 0.24
CA GLU A 19 -1.30 -9.74 1.02
C GLU A 19 -2.39 -10.81 0.98
N ASP A 20 -2.08 -12.05 0.64
CA ASP A 20 -3.08 -13.11 0.49
C ASP A 20 -3.42 -13.78 1.82
N ASP A 21 -2.49 -13.80 2.78
CA ASP A 21 -2.78 -14.24 4.15
C ASP A 21 -3.60 -13.19 4.92
N GLU A 22 -4.83 -13.55 5.29
CA GLU A 22 -5.77 -12.65 5.97
C GLU A 22 -5.23 -12.12 7.31
N CYS A 23 -4.53 -12.97 8.07
CA CYS A 23 -3.98 -12.59 9.37
C CYS A 23 -2.84 -11.58 9.21
N ALA A 24 -1.91 -11.82 8.29
CA ALA A 24 -0.81 -10.92 7.98
C ALA A 24 -1.33 -9.58 7.43
N ARG A 25 -2.30 -9.63 6.52
CA ARG A 25 -2.95 -8.44 5.95
C ARG A 25 -3.60 -7.58 7.04
N SER A 26 -4.43 -8.20 7.89
CA SER A 26 -5.11 -7.52 9.01
C SER A 26 -4.14 -6.93 10.04
N ALA A 27 -3.03 -7.63 10.32
CA ALA A 27 -1.99 -7.13 11.20
C ALA A 27 -1.31 -5.87 10.63
N LEU A 28 -0.94 -5.89 9.34
CA LEU A 28 -0.35 -4.74 8.66
C LEU A 28 -1.30 -3.55 8.58
N GLU A 29 -2.57 -3.79 8.23
CA GLU A 29 -3.63 -2.78 8.22
C GLU A 29 -3.77 -2.11 9.60
N SER A 30 -3.79 -2.91 10.66
CA SER A 30 -3.92 -2.42 12.03
C SER A 30 -2.74 -1.56 12.46
N ILE A 31 -1.51 -1.98 12.14
CA ILE A 31 -0.27 -1.25 12.47
C ILE A 31 -0.25 0.10 11.75
N LEU A 32 -0.49 0.11 10.43
CA LEU A 32 -0.42 1.33 9.63
C LEU A 32 -1.56 2.31 9.96
N THR A 33 -2.75 1.79 10.26
CA THR A 33 -3.88 2.62 10.72
C THR A 33 -3.59 3.25 12.09
N ALA A 34 -2.95 2.51 13.01
CA ALA A 34 -2.55 3.04 14.32
C ALA A 34 -1.52 4.18 14.23
N GLU A 35 -0.67 4.16 13.20
CA GLU A 35 0.25 5.26 12.86
C GLU A 35 -0.44 6.45 12.14
N GLY A 36 -1.76 6.36 11.91
CA GLY A 36 -2.58 7.42 11.35
C GLY A 36 -2.75 7.39 9.82
N HIS A 37 -2.26 6.35 9.14
CA HIS A 37 -2.45 6.20 7.70
C HIS A 37 -3.88 5.75 7.36
N PHE A 38 -4.35 6.12 6.18
CA PHE A 38 -5.57 5.53 5.61
C PHE A 38 -5.17 4.27 4.85
N VAL A 39 -5.67 3.12 5.27
CA VAL A 39 -5.23 1.82 4.71
C VAL A 39 -6.36 1.16 3.96
N VAL A 40 -6.06 0.65 2.77
CA VAL A 40 -6.95 -0.19 1.97
C VAL A 40 -6.28 -1.55 1.77
N GLY A 41 -7.02 -2.62 2.04
CA GLY A 41 -6.55 -4.00 1.88
C GLY A 41 -6.99 -4.62 0.57
N ALA A 42 -6.11 -5.39 -0.05
CA ALA A 42 -6.40 -6.27 -1.18
C ALA A 42 -5.85 -7.68 -0.91
N ALA A 43 -6.65 -8.70 -1.20
CA ALA A 43 -6.31 -10.09 -0.90
C ALA A 43 -5.47 -10.80 -1.99
N ASN A 44 -5.21 -10.13 -3.10
CA ASN A 44 -4.39 -10.62 -4.21
C ASN A 44 -4.09 -9.49 -5.20
N GLY A 45 -3.25 -9.77 -6.18
CA GLY A 45 -2.88 -8.79 -7.19
C GLY A 45 -4.03 -8.29 -8.08
N ALA A 46 -5.06 -9.11 -8.35
CA ALA A 46 -6.21 -8.67 -9.15
C ALA A 46 -7.06 -7.63 -8.41
N ALA A 47 -7.40 -7.90 -7.13
CA ALA A 47 -8.09 -6.94 -6.26
C ALA A 47 -7.29 -5.65 -6.05
N ALA A 48 -5.95 -5.75 -6.01
CA ALA A 48 -5.09 -4.58 -5.94
C ALA A 48 -5.18 -3.74 -7.22
N LEU A 49 -5.17 -4.36 -8.40
CA LEU A 49 -5.35 -3.65 -9.66
C LEU A 49 -6.73 -2.99 -9.73
N GLU A 50 -7.80 -3.68 -9.36
CA GLU A 50 -9.15 -3.09 -9.28
C GLU A 50 -9.19 -1.86 -8.37
N SER A 51 -8.54 -1.95 -7.20
CA SER A 51 -8.44 -0.83 -6.25
C SER A 51 -7.71 0.36 -6.86
N LEU A 52 -6.63 0.13 -7.61
CA LEU A 52 -5.85 1.18 -8.27
C LEU A 52 -6.62 1.90 -9.40
N HIS A 53 -7.68 1.31 -9.95
CA HIS A 53 -8.53 2.01 -10.92
C HIS A 53 -9.42 3.08 -10.27
N VAL A 54 -9.65 3.01 -8.97
CA VAL A 54 -10.57 3.92 -8.24
C VAL A 54 -9.86 4.74 -7.16
N LEU A 55 -8.63 4.38 -6.81
CA LEU A 55 -7.83 5.00 -5.77
C LEU A 55 -6.39 5.19 -6.26
N THR A 56 -5.82 6.36 -5.99
CA THR A 56 -4.38 6.62 -6.17
C THR A 56 -3.70 6.65 -4.80
N PRO A 57 -3.14 5.54 -4.31
CA PRO A 57 -2.45 5.51 -3.02
C PRO A 57 -1.10 6.22 -3.10
N ASP A 58 -0.63 6.75 -1.97
CA ASP A 58 0.72 7.30 -1.82
C ASP A 58 1.78 6.20 -1.81
N ALA A 59 1.41 4.99 -1.36
CA ALA A 59 2.27 3.82 -1.33
C ALA A 59 1.49 2.51 -1.51
N VAL A 60 2.16 1.52 -2.12
CA VAL A 60 1.70 0.13 -2.19
C VAL A 60 2.69 -0.75 -1.44
N ILE A 61 2.20 -1.56 -0.51
CA ILE A 61 2.96 -2.61 0.19
C ILE A 61 2.39 -3.93 -0.28
N THR A 62 3.20 -4.78 -0.91
CA THR A 62 2.74 -6.06 -1.47
C THR A 62 3.63 -7.20 -0.99
N ASP A 63 3.03 -8.34 -0.67
CA ASP A 63 3.78 -9.59 -0.59
C ASP A 63 4.33 -9.97 -1.97
N VAL A 64 5.48 -10.63 -1.97
CA VAL A 64 6.14 -11.12 -3.18
C VAL A 64 5.48 -12.41 -3.66
N GLN A 65 5.06 -13.30 -2.77
CA GLN A 65 4.64 -14.66 -3.09
C GLN A 65 3.12 -14.86 -2.99
N MET A 66 2.39 -14.29 -3.95
CA MET A 66 0.94 -14.51 -4.06
C MET A 66 0.56 -15.42 -5.25
N PRO A 67 -0.57 -16.14 -5.17
CA PRO A 67 -1.13 -16.87 -6.31
C PRO A 67 -1.49 -15.94 -7.48
N GLU A 68 -1.42 -16.49 -8.70
CA GLU A 68 -1.84 -15.88 -9.96
C GLU A 68 -1.01 -14.65 -10.40
N LEU A 69 -1.09 -13.55 -9.65
CA LEU A 69 -0.33 -12.32 -9.89
C LEU A 69 0.54 -12.03 -8.66
N ASP A 70 1.83 -12.32 -8.79
CA ASP A 70 2.80 -12.10 -7.72
C ASP A 70 3.10 -10.60 -7.52
N GLY A 71 3.69 -10.24 -6.37
CA GLY A 71 3.96 -8.83 -6.04
C GLY A 71 4.94 -8.15 -7.00
N ILE A 72 5.85 -8.89 -7.62
CA ILE A 72 6.81 -8.37 -8.60
C ILE A 72 6.08 -8.05 -9.91
N GLN A 73 5.19 -8.93 -10.36
CA GLN A 73 4.35 -8.74 -11.54
C GLN A 73 3.37 -7.58 -11.33
N LEU A 74 2.73 -7.48 -10.16
CA LEU A 74 1.89 -6.34 -9.78
C LEU A 74 2.68 -5.03 -9.89
N CYS A 75 3.85 -4.97 -9.25
CA CYS A 75 4.75 -3.82 -9.32
C CYS A 75 5.12 -3.42 -10.76
N ARG A 76 5.35 -4.41 -11.65
CA ARG A 76 5.62 -4.16 -13.07
C ARG A 76 4.39 -3.61 -13.78
N ALA A 77 3.20 -4.15 -13.52
CA ALA A 77 1.94 -3.68 -14.10
C ALA A 77 1.63 -2.23 -13.73
N ILE A 78 1.83 -1.87 -12.45
CA ILE A 78 1.67 -0.50 -11.95
C ILE A 78 2.62 0.45 -12.68
N ARG A 79 3.92 0.13 -12.72
CA ARG A 79 4.91 0.99 -13.41
C ARG A 79 4.72 1.10 -14.92
N ALA A 80 4.16 0.08 -15.55
CA ALA A 80 3.88 0.08 -16.98
C ALA A 80 2.65 0.94 -17.35
N SER A 81 1.82 1.27 -16.36
CA SER A 81 0.56 1.98 -16.56
C SER A 81 0.61 3.33 -15.85
N PRO A 82 1.09 4.40 -16.50
CA PRO A 82 1.13 5.75 -15.90
C PRO A 82 -0.26 6.37 -15.66
N LEU A 83 -1.34 5.64 -15.96
CA LEU A 83 -2.74 6.02 -15.76
C LEU A 83 -3.47 5.07 -14.78
N LEU A 84 -2.74 4.10 -14.20
CA LEU A 84 -3.06 3.49 -12.91
C LEU A 84 -2.31 4.27 -11.81
#